data_AF-A0A061A0P4-F1
#
_entry.id   AF-A0A061A0P4-F1
#
_cell.length_a   1.000
_cell.length_b   1.000
_cell.length_c   1.000
_cell.angle_alpha   90.00
_cell.angle_beta   90.00
_cell.angle_gamma   90.00
#
_symmetry.space_group_name_H-M   'P 1'
#
loop_
_entity.id
_entity.type
_entity.pdbx_description
1 polymer ?
#
loop_
_entity_poly.entity_id
_entity_poly.type
_entity_poly.pdbx_seq_one_letter_code
_entity_poly.pdbx_strand_id
1 'polypeptide(L)'
;MANFIKSGNPNQAHSVSRVAFSEAALPLWHAFQSHPEGDSYMEVEPGLSNHRGLRRAQCSFWADYVPSLTASIGGYKSKLKIR
;
A
#
# COMPACT_ATOMS: atom_id res chain seq x y z
N MET A 1 -11.53 -8.98 -1.87
CA MET A 1 -10.54 -9.91 -1.28
C MET A 1 -10.64 -11.34 -1.82
N ALA A 2 -11.83 -11.90 -2.06
CA ALA A 2 -11.98 -13.29 -2.52
C ALA A 2 -11.16 -13.65 -3.79
N ASN A 3 -11.06 -12.75 -4.76
CA ASN A 3 -10.27 -12.96 -5.98
C ASN A 3 -8.77 -13.15 -5.66
N PHE A 4 -8.20 -12.26 -4.84
CA PHE A 4 -6.80 -12.36 -4.45
C PHE A 4 -6.48 -13.64 -3.69
N ILE A 5 -7.35 -14.07 -2.77
CA ILE A 5 -7.14 -15.33 -2.02
C ILE A 5 -7.08 -16.54 -2.97
N LYS A 6 -7.85 -16.52 -4.05
CA LYS A 6 -7.95 -17.65 -4.99
C LYS A 6 -6.87 -17.66 -6.06
N SER A 7 -6.39 -16.50 -6.49
CA SER A 7 -5.47 -16.41 -7.64
C SER A 7 -4.23 -15.55 -7.45
N GLY A 8 -4.09 -14.87 -6.32
CA GLY A 8 -3.08 -13.83 -6.12
C GLY A 8 -3.33 -12.56 -6.93
N ASN A 9 -4.44 -12.45 -7.68
CA ASN A 9 -4.80 -11.27 -8.47
C ASN A 9 -6.18 -10.74 -8.07
N PRO A 10 -6.28 -9.51 -7.52
CA PRO A 10 -7.56 -8.93 -7.13
C PRO A 10 -8.52 -8.71 -8.32
N ASN A 11 -8.01 -8.57 -9.55
CA ASN A 11 -8.78 -8.30 -10.76
C ASN A 11 -9.36 -9.55 -11.43
N GLN A 12 -8.95 -10.75 -11.00
CA GLN A 12 -9.36 -11.96 -11.68
C GLN A 12 -10.77 -12.39 -11.22
N ALA A 13 -11.76 -12.16 -12.08
CA ALA A 13 -13.10 -12.69 -11.88
C ALA A 13 -13.10 -14.21 -12.13
N HIS A 14 -13.49 -14.99 -11.12
CA HIS A 14 -13.76 -16.41 -11.33
C HIS A 14 -15.18 -16.62 -11.88
N SER A 15 -15.37 -17.68 -12.66
CA SER A 15 -16.63 -18.01 -13.36
C SER A 15 -17.89 -18.10 -12.47
N VAL A 16 -17.73 -18.24 -11.15
CA VAL A 16 -18.82 -18.31 -10.17
C VAL A 16 -19.22 -16.93 -9.62
N SER A 17 -18.43 -15.89 -9.87
CA SER A 17 -18.76 -14.50 -9.53
C SER A 17 -19.43 -13.80 -10.72
N ARG A 18 -20.49 -14.41 -11.28
CA ARG A 18 -21.37 -13.77 -12.28
C ARG A 18 -22.27 -12.70 -11.67
N VAL A 19 -22.14 -12.41 -10.37
CA VAL A 19 -22.54 -11.11 -9.83
C VAL A 19 -21.45 -10.13 -10.22
N ALA A 20 -21.52 -9.71 -11.49
CA ALA A 20 -21.10 -8.36 -11.83
C ALA A 20 -21.78 -7.45 -10.81
N PHE A 21 -20.98 -6.76 -9.98
CA PHE A 21 -21.43 -5.56 -9.31
C PHE A 21 -21.95 -4.64 -10.41
N SER A 22 -23.26 -4.72 -10.59
CA SER A 22 -24.04 -4.09 -11.63
C SER A 22 -24.29 -2.70 -11.09
N GLU A 23 -23.42 -1.76 -11.49
CA GLU A 23 -23.76 -0.39 -11.89
C GLU A 23 -22.47 0.44 -12.18
N ALA A 24 -21.30 0.02 -11.68
CA ALA A 24 -20.01 0.63 -12.04
C ALA A 24 -18.95 -0.46 -12.13
N ALA A 25 -18.31 -0.63 -13.30
CA ALA A 25 -17.13 -1.47 -13.40
C ALA A 25 -16.10 -0.95 -12.39
N LEU A 26 -15.82 -1.74 -11.33
CA LEU A 26 -14.81 -1.37 -10.35
C LEU A 26 -13.49 -1.13 -11.09
N PRO A 27 -12.72 -0.09 -10.71
CA PRO A 27 -11.48 0.20 -11.39
C PRO A 27 -10.48 -0.94 -11.22
N LEU A 28 -9.65 -1.14 -12.24
CA LEU A 28 -8.61 -2.16 -12.24
C LEU A 28 -7.57 -1.85 -11.15
N TRP A 29 -7.28 -2.81 -10.28
CA TRP A 29 -6.29 -2.68 -9.22
C TRP A 29 -4.88 -2.83 -9.80
N HIS A 30 -4.10 -1.75 -9.76
CA HIS A 30 -2.71 -1.76 -10.23
C HIS A 30 -1.78 -2.48 -9.25
N ALA A 31 -0.90 -3.33 -9.77
CA ALA A 31 0.12 -3.96 -8.95
C ALA A 31 1.13 -2.93 -8.44
N PHE A 32 1.51 -3.05 -7.17
CA PHE A 32 2.58 -2.24 -6.58
C PHE A 32 3.92 -2.58 -7.25
N GLN A 33 4.66 -1.54 -7.64
CA GLN A 33 6.01 -1.65 -8.17
C GLN A 33 6.92 -0.73 -7.35
N SER A 34 8.07 -1.22 -6.92
CA SER A 34 8.96 -0.54 -5.94
C SER A 34 9.72 0.66 -6.48
N HIS A 35 9.36 1.18 -7.65
CA HIS A 35 9.99 2.36 -8.24
C HIS A 35 9.10 3.60 -8.05
N PRO A 36 9.67 4.83 -8.09
CA PRO A 36 8.93 6.06 -7.78
C PRO A 36 7.67 6.28 -8.63
N GLU A 37 7.65 5.82 -9.87
CA GLU A 37 6.46 5.91 -10.74
C GLU A 37 5.42 4.80 -10.52
N GLY A 38 5.76 3.80 -9.72
CA GLY A 38 5.10 2.50 -9.59
C GLY A 38 4.50 2.19 -8.23
N ASP A 39 4.71 3.07 -7.24
CA ASP A 39 4.17 2.96 -5.87
C ASP A 39 2.64 3.17 -5.83
N SER A 40 1.92 2.38 -6.60
CA SER A 40 0.48 2.43 -6.74
C SER A 40 -0.22 1.69 -5.60
N TYR A 41 -1.35 2.24 -5.18
CA TYR A 41 -2.21 1.65 -4.17
C TYR A 41 -3.67 1.95 -4.51
N MET A 42 -4.56 1.15 -3.93
CA MET A 42 -5.99 1.36 -4.05
C MET A 42 -6.53 1.95 -2.76
N GLU A 43 -7.23 3.09 -2.87
CA GLU A 43 -7.97 3.70 -1.78
C GLU A 43 -9.35 3.04 -1.68
N VAL A 44 -9.65 2.50 -0.50
CA VAL A 44 -10.86 1.71 -0.24
C VAL A 44 -11.94 2.64 0.30
N GLU A 45 -12.45 3.49 -0.58
CA GLU A 45 -13.58 4.39 -0.35
C GLU A 45 -14.73 4.07 -1.32
N PRO A 46 -15.97 4.57 -1.09
CA PRO A 46 -17.04 4.44 -2.07
C PRO A 46 -16.58 4.90 -3.46
N GLY A 47 -16.58 3.99 -4.43
CA GLY A 47 -16.14 4.24 -5.80
C GLY A 47 -14.80 3.59 -6.17
N LEU A 48 -13.94 3.28 -5.19
CA LEU A 48 -12.56 2.80 -5.34
C LEU A 48 -11.72 3.70 -6.24
N SER A 49 -10.49 4.02 -5.83
CA SER A 49 -9.60 4.85 -6.66
C SER A 49 -8.17 4.36 -6.58
N ASN A 50 -7.49 4.39 -7.72
CA ASN A 50 -6.05 4.12 -7.77
C ASN A 50 -5.29 5.41 -7.53
N HIS A 51 -4.40 5.38 -6.56
CA HIS A 51 -3.52 6.48 -6.21
C HIS A 51 -2.06 6.01 -6.24
N ARG A 52 -1.13 6.96 -6.05
CA ARG A 52 0.30 6.69 -6.00
C ARG A 52 0.93 7.40 -4.80
N GLY A 53 1.99 6.80 -4.26
CA GLY A 53 2.84 7.44 -3.24
C GLY A 53 2.14 7.66 -1.91
N LEU A 54 1.48 6.62 -1.36
CA LEU A 54 0.80 6.71 -0.07
C LEU A 54 1.76 7.22 1.01
N ARG A 55 1.42 8.38 1.60
CA ARG A 55 2.15 8.99 2.73
C ARG A 55 3.66 9.11 2.51
N ARG A 56 4.10 9.41 1.28
CA ARG A 56 5.53 9.46 0.91
C ARG A 56 6.40 10.26 1.87
N ALA A 57 5.97 11.48 2.21
CA ALA A 57 6.72 12.35 3.10
C ALA A 57 6.88 11.77 4.52
N GLN A 58 5.83 11.12 5.04
CA GLN A 58 5.89 10.46 6.33
C GLN A 58 6.75 9.19 6.27
N CYS A 59 6.65 8.41 5.19
CA CYS A 59 7.50 7.25 4.96
C CYS A 59 8.98 7.65 4.90
N SER A 60 9.34 8.67 4.12
CA SER A 60 10.73 9.16 4.04
C SER A 60 11.21 9.78 5.36
N PHE A 61 10.32 10.44 6.10
CA PHE A 61 10.66 10.95 7.43
C PHE A 61 11.10 9.81 8.36
N TRP A 62 10.32 8.73 8.45
CA TRP A 62 10.64 7.62 9.34
C TRP A 62 11.73 6.69 8.80
N ALA A 63 11.82 6.48 7.48
CA ALA A 63 12.77 5.58 6.85
C ALA A 63 14.15 6.22 6.61
N ASP A 64 14.20 7.52 6.31
CA ASP A 64 15.44 8.21 5.91
C ASP A 64 15.87 9.25 6.94
N TYR A 65 14.98 10.16 7.32
CA TYR A 65 15.33 11.29 8.18
C TYR A 65 15.63 10.87 9.63
N VAL A 66 14.76 10.07 10.25
CA VAL A 66 14.98 9.62 11.63
C VAL A 66 16.25 8.77 11.77
N PRO A 67 16.54 7.80 10.88
CA PRO A 67 17.79 7.03 10.95
C PRO A 67 19.04 7.89 10.71
N SER A 68 19.01 8.80 9.73
CA SER A 68 20.15 9.71 9.48
C SER A 68 20.41 10.66 10.65
N LEU A 69 19.35 11.22 11.24
CA LEU A 69 19.45 12.05 12.44
C LEU A 69 20.01 11.25 13.64
N THR A 70 19.50 10.04 13.87
CA THR A 70 19.96 9.15 14.96
C THR A 70 21.44 8.77 14.80
N ALA A 71 21.87 8.52 13.56
CA ALA A 71 23.28 8.25 13.24
C ALA A 71 24.16 9.48 13.48
N SER A 72 23.68 10.67 13.08
CA SER A 72 24.42 11.93 13.23
C SER A 72 24.59 12.37 14.69
N ILE A 73 23.65 12.03 15.57
CA ILE A 73 23.72 12.36 17.01
C ILE A 73 24.53 11.30 17.78
N GLY A 74 25.10 10.31 17.09
CA GLY A 74 25.93 9.28 17.72
C GLY A 74 25.10 8.29 18.53
N GLY A 75 24.07 7.69 17.91
CA GLY A 75 23.44 6.48 18.40
C GLY A 75 23.09 6.50 19.89
N TYR A 76 22.23 7.44 20.33
CA TYR A 76 21.56 7.31 21.61
C TYR A 76 20.70 6.03 21.57
N LYS A 77 21.32 4.91 21.93
CA LYS A 77 20.63 3.72 22.38
C LYS A 77 19.98 4.08 23.71
N SER A 78 18.90 4.86 23.68
CA SER A 78 17.89 4.73 24.70
C SER A 78 17.38 3.30 24.59
N LYS A 79 17.93 2.42 25.44
CA LYS A 79 17.29 1.15 25.77
C LYS A 79 15.92 1.50 26.34
N LEU A 80 14.92 1.66 25.49
CA LEU A 80 13.53 1.67 25.90
C LEU A 80 13.20 0.23 26.29
N LYS A 81 13.58 -0.13 27.51
CA LYS A 81 13.18 -1.37 28.13
C LYS A 81 11.77 -1.12 28.66
N ILE A 82 10.79 -1.43 27.83
CA ILE A 82 9.39 -1.56 28.27
C ILE A 82 9.40 -2.66 29.32
N ARG A 83 9.20 -2.27 30.58
CA ARG A 83 8.87 -3.18 31.68
C ARG A 83 7.38 -3.43 31.66
#